data_AF-A0A176WHX7-F1
#
_entry.id   AF-A0A176WHX7-F1
#
_cell.length_a   1.000
_cell.length_b   1.000
_cell.length_c   1.000
_cell.angle_alpha   90.00
_cell.angle_beta   90.00
_cell.angle_gamma   90.00
#
_symmetry.space_group_name_H-M   'P 1'
#
loop_
_entity.id
_entity.type
_entity.pdbx_description
1 polymer ?
#
loop_
_entity_poly.entity_id
_entity_poly.type
_entity_poly.pdbx_seq_one_letter_code
_entity_poly.pdbx_strand_id
1 'polypeptide(L)'
;MGQFFKQYLEPIKLNDMPVNWKAANLSYLLEPTYSAEFGAAVARAMPVSADRALQEASKVDGDVRIEYSSQSAFEHLAAQFGVFREWKDGVPRTAYKGVVVFRWQGSKRVFFVSSESPLIQDQ
;
A
#
# COMPACT_ATOMS: atom_id res chain seq x y z
N MET A 1 24.84 15.33 -2.35
CA MET A 1 23.90 14.97 -1.27
C MET A 1 22.51 15.47 -1.63
N GLY A 2 21.45 14.70 -1.37
CA GLY A 2 20.06 15.04 -1.80
C GLY A 2 19.35 13.94 -2.62
N GLN A 3 19.98 12.78 -2.83
CA GLN A 3 19.40 11.67 -3.58
C GLN A 3 18.06 11.19 -2.99
N PHE A 4 17.94 11.14 -1.66
CA PHE A 4 16.70 10.76 -0.98
C PHE A 4 15.55 11.76 -1.27
N PHE A 5 15.86 13.06 -1.22
CA PHE A 5 14.89 14.09 -1.55
C PHE A 5 14.38 13.92 -2.98
N LYS A 6 15.30 13.87 -3.96
CA LYS A 6 14.96 13.73 -5.37
C LYS A 6 14.18 12.45 -5.68
N GLN A 7 14.53 11.35 -5.02
CA GLN A 7 13.93 10.05 -5.29
C GLN A 7 12.53 9.91 -4.68
N TYR A 8 12.27 10.45 -3.49
CA TYR A 8 11.06 10.12 -2.76
C TYR A 8 10.27 11.30 -2.19
N LEU A 9 10.92 12.42 -1.85
CA LEU A 9 10.23 13.56 -1.22
C LEU A 9 9.77 14.60 -2.24
N GLU A 10 10.61 14.90 -3.23
CA GLU A 10 10.31 15.84 -4.32
C GLU A 10 9.02 15.48 -5.07
N PRO A 11 8.71 14.19 -5.36
CA PRO A 11 7.49 13.83 -6.09
C PRO A 11 6.21 13.83 -5.24
N ILE A 12 6.28 14.11 -3.92
CA ILE A 12 5.09 14.13 -3.06
C ILE A 12 4.18 15.27 -3.50
N LYS A 13 2.94 14.91 -3.85
CA LYS A 13 1.96 15.87 -4.37
C LYS A 13 1.23 16.57 -3.24
N LEU A 14 1.33 17.90 -3.21
CA LEU A 14 0.44 18.72 -2.42
C LEU A 14 -0.97 18.64 -3.02
N ASN A 15 -1.96 18.34 -2.18
CA ASN A 15 -3.36 18.38 -2.60
C ASN A 15 -3.78 19.85 -2.81
N ASP A 16 -4.28 20.15 -4.00
CA ASP A 16 -4.73 21.47 -4.44
C ASP A 16 -6.26 21.63 -4.45
N MET A 17 -7.00 20.53 -4.20
CA MET A 17 -8.46 20.52 -4.14
C MET A 17 -8.97 20.76 -2.72
N PRO A 18 -9.87 21.73 -2.48
CA PRO A 18 -10.40 21.98 -1.14
C PRO A 18 -11.23 20.78 -0.64
N VAL A 19 -10.97 20.35 0.59
CA VAL A 19 -11.74 19.30 1.27
C VAL A 19 -12.34 19.87 2.54
N ASN A 20 -13.67 19.80 2.68
CA ASN A 20 -14.36 20.23 3.90
C ASN A 20 -14.34 19.14 4.97
N TRP A 21 -13.19 18.96 5.62
CA TRP A 21 -13.00 17.93 6.64
C TRP A 21 -13.96 18.05 7.83
N LYS A 22 -14.40 19.26 8.18
CA LYS A 22 -15.34 19.50 9.30
C LYS A 22 -16.74 18.95 9.03
N ALA A 23 -17.13 18.87 7.76
CA ALA A 23 -18.43 18.32 7.35
C ALA A 23 -18.36 16.84 6.96
N ALA A 24 -17.16 16.28 6.76
CA ALA A 24 -16.98 14.88 6.38
C ALA A 24 -17.26 13.96 7.57
N ASN A 25 -17.99 12.87 7.34
CA ASN A 25 -18.07 11.80 8.33
C ASN A 25 -16.79 10.96 8.29
N LEU A 26 -15.99 11.03 9.36
CA LEU A 26 -14.72 10.33 9.50
C LEU A 26 -14.80 9.08 10.41
N SER A 27 -16.00 8.65 10.82
CA SER A 27 -16.16 7.52 11.73
C SER A 27 -15.61 6.20 11.17
N TYR A 28 -15.44 6.09 9.86
CA TYR A 28 -14.80 4.94 9.19
C TYR A 28 -13.31 4.78 9.55
N LEU A 29 -12.65 5.83 10.06
CA LEU A 29 -11.26 5.78 10.50
C LEU A 29 -11.08 5.22 11.92
N LEU A 30 -12.17 5.00 12.66
CA LEU A 30 -12.12 4.48 14.03
C LEU A 30 -12.03 2.95 14.04
N GLU A 31 -11.32 2.40 15.02
CA GLU A 31 -11.39 0.96 15.31
C GLU A 31 -12.74 0.62 15.98
N PRO A 32 -13.32 -0.57 15.72
CA PRO A 32 -12.82 -1.65 14.85
C PRO A 32 -13.17 -1.48 13.36
N THR A 33 -13.93 -0.43 13.00
CA THR A 33 -14.46 -0.21 11.64
C THR A 33 -13.36 -0.15 10.59
N TYR A 34 -12.29 0.62 10.85
CA TYR A 34 -11.18 0.75 9.91
C TYR A 34 -10.51 -0.59 9.62
N SER A 35 -10.19 -1.38 10.67
CA SER A 35 -9.61 -2.73 10.50
C SER A 35 -10.47 -3.61 9.59
N ALA A 36 -11.78 -3.65 9.85
CA ALA A 36 -12.70 -4.52 9.13
C ALA A 36 -12.83 -4.09 7.66
N GLU A 37 -13.05 -2.80 7.39
CA GLU A 37 -13.21 -2.28 6.03
C GLU A 37 -11.92 -2.38 5.22
N PHE A 38 -10.78 -2.07 5.83
CA PHE A 38 -9.48 -2.15 5.17
C PHE A 38 -9.09 -3.59 4.89
N GLY A 39 -9.28 -4.51 5.84
CA GLY A 39 -9.08 -5.94 5.64
C GLY A 39 -9.96 -6.49 4.51
N ALA A 40 -11.25 -6.12 4.49
CA ALA A 40 -12.14 -6.50 3.40
C ALA A 40 -11.71 -5.94 2.03
N ALA A 41 -11.14 -4.73 1.99
CA ALA A 41 -10.58 -4.18 0.76
C ALA A 41 -9.35 -4.94 0.28
N VAL A 42 -8.44 -5.32 1.18
CA VAL A 42 -7.28 -6.16 0.88
C VAL A 42 -7.73 -7.53 0.37
N ALA A 43 -8.67 -8.18 1.06
CA ALA A 43 -9.15 -9.51 0.70
C ALA A 43 -9.84 -9.54 -0.69
N ARG A 44 -10.54 -8.46 -1.08
CA ARG A 44 -11.16 -8.34 -2.41
C ARG A 44 -10.16 -8.08 -3.54
N ALA A 45 -8.95 -7.61 -3.24
CA ALA A 45 -7.96 -7.32 -4.27
C ALA A 45 -7.44 -8.62 -4.91
N MET A 46 -7.23 -8.60 -6.23
CA MET A 46 -6.76 -9.76 -6.98
C MET A 46 -5.33 -10.12 -6.53
N PRO A 47 -5.08 -11.36 -6.06
CA PRO A 47 -3.72 -11.78 -5.75
C PRO A 47 -2.89 -11.87 -7.04
N VAL A 48 -1.67 -11.32 -7.00
CA VAL A 48 -0.68 -11.43 -8.08
C VAL A 48 0.66 -11.89 -7.51
N SER A 49 1.45 -12.59 -8.32
CA SER A 49 2.74 -13.12 -7.90
C SER A 49 3.78 -12.01 -7.71
N ALA A 50 4.55 -12.07 -6.62
CA ALA A 50 5.66 -11.15 -6.38
C ALA A 50 6.74 -11.21 -7.48
N ASP A 51 6.98 -12.39 -8.07
CA ASP A 51 7.98 -12.59 -9.13
C ASP A 51 7.63 -11.87 -10.44
N ARG A 52 6.33 -11.64 -10.67
CA ARG A 52 5.81 -11.00 -11.89
C ARG A 52 4.94 -9.79 -11.57
N ALA A 53 5.15 -9.19 -10.40
CA ALA A 53 4.26 -8.20 -9.81
C ALA A 53 3.87 -7.07 -10.77
N LEU A 54 4.85 -6.42 -11.40
CA LEU A 54 4.58 -5.31 -12.34
C LEU A 54 3.81 -5.76 -13.59
N GLN A 55 4.18 -6.93 -14.13
CA GLN A 55 3.58 -7.48 -15.34
C GLN A 55 2.15 -7.98 -15.10
N GLU A 56 1.88 -8.61 -13.96
CA GLU A 56 0.55 -9.12 -13.62
C GLU A 56 -0.36 -7.99 -13.17
N ALA A 57 0.13 -7.05 -12.35
CA ALA A 57 -0.65 -5.91 -11.90
C ALA A 57 -1.17 -5.04 -13.05
N SER A 58 -0.39 -4.89 -14.14
CA SER A 58 -0.80 -4.11 -15.33
C SER A 58 -1.90 -4.78 -16.16
N LYS A 59 -2.08 -6.10 -16.04
CA LYS A 59 -3.08 -6.86 -16.79
C LYS A 59 -4.42 -6.98 -16.07
N VAL A 60 -4.43 -6.81 -14.75
CA VAL A 60 -5.66 -6.82 -13.98
C VAL A 60 -6.40 -5.50 -14.20
N ASP A 61 -7.71 -5.52 -14.35
CA ASP A 61 -8.53 -4.32 -14.19
C ASP A 61 -9.06 -4.30 -12.76
N GLY A 62 -8.71 -3.26 -11.99
CA GLY A 62 -8.98 -3.18 -10.54
C GLY A 62 -7.77 -3.42 -9.63
N ASP A 63 -8.06 -3.48 -8.32
CA ASP A 63 -7.06 -3.52 -7.26
C ASP A 63 -6.34 -4.88 -7.16
N VAL A 64 -5.06 -4.84 -6.78
CA VAL A 64 -4.23 -6.05 -6.65
C VAL A 64 -3.56 -6.12 -5.29
N ARG A 65 -3.33 -7.35 -4.80
CA ARG A 65 -2.52 -7.62 -3.62
C ARG A 65 -1.34 -8.50 -3.95
N ILE A 66 -0.19 -8.19 -3.35
CA ILE A 66 1.08 -8.85 -3.59
C ILE A 66 1.68 -9.19 -2.23
N GLU A 67 1.94 -10.45 -1.99
CA GLU A 67 2.52 -10.88 -0.72
C GLU A 67 4.03 -10.63 -0.67
N TYR A 68 4.54 -10.24 0.50
CA TYR A 68 5.97 -10.23 0.79
C TYR A 68 6.23 -10.98 2.11
N SER A 69 7.31 -11.76 2.12
CA SER A 69 7.67 -12.63 3.26
C SER A 69 8.84 -12.12 4.09
N SER A 70 9.49 -11.03 3.66
CA SER A 70 10.63 -10.44 4.37
C SER A 70 10.83 -8.97 4.00
N GLN A 71 11.64 -8.28 4.79
CA GLN A 71 12.08 -6.91 4.47
C GLN A 71 12.77 -6.84 3.10
N SER A 72 13.67 -7.77 2.79
CA SER A 72 14.34 -7.80 1.48
C SER A 72 13.35 -7.99 0.33
N ALA A 73 12.39 -8.90 0.48
CA ALA A 73 11.34 -9.11 -0.52
C ALA A 73 10.50 -7.84 -0.74
N PHE A 74 10.11 -7.17 0.35
CA PHE A 74 9.42 -5.88 0.28
C PHE A 74 10.25 -4.82 -0.45
N GLU A 75 11.52 -4.65 -0.10
CA GLU A 75 12.39 -3.63 -0.69
C GLU A 75 12.58 -3.84 -2.19
N HIS A 76 12.74 -5.10 -2.63
CA HIS A 76 12.80 -5.47 -4.04
C HIS A 76 11.48 -5.15 -4.76
N LEU A 77 10.35 -5.48 -4.15
CA LEU A 77 9.03 -5.21 -4.71
C LEU A 77 8.76 -3.70 -4.81
N ALA A 78 9.00 -2.96 -3.73
CA ALA A 78 8.86 -1.50 -3.69
C ALA A 78 9.76 -0.79 -4.71
N ALA A 79 10.96 -1.32 -4.97
CA ALA A 79 11.84 -0.81 -6.03
C ALA A 79 11.17 -0.89 -7.43
N GLN A 80 10.50 -2.00 -7.73
CA GLN A 80 9.84 -2.20 -9.04
C GLN A 80 8.70 -1.19 -9.28
N PHE A 81 7.99 -0.81 -8.22
CA PHE A 81 6.88 0.16 -8.30
C PHE A 81 7.34 1.61 -8.08
N GLY A 82 8.61 1.85 -7.76
CA GLY A 82 9.15 3.18 -7.50
C GLY A 82 8.60 3.85 -6.23
N VAL A 83 8.20 3.05 -5.24
CA VAL A 83 7.68 3.53 -3.95
C VAL A 83 8.73 3.48 -2.85
N PHE A 84 8.43 4.07 -1.69
CA PHE A 84 9.34 4.07 -0.54
C PHE A 84 9.73 2.66 -0.13
N ARG A 85 11.05 2.43 -0.02
CA ARG A 85 11.63 1.15 0.42
C ARG A 85 11.96 1.11 1.91
N GLU A 86 11.92 2.25 2.60
CA GLU A 86 12.43 2.36 3.96
C GLU A 86 11.51 1.71 5.01
N TRP A 87 12.17 1.15 6.02
CA TRP A 87 11.58 0.63 7.24
C TRP A 87 12.03 1.46 8.44
N LYS A 88 11.21 1.48 9.49
CA LYS A 88 11.57 2.00 10.80
C LYS A 88 11.06 1.04 11.86
N ASP A 89 11.95 0.59 12.74
CA ASP A 89 11.62 -0.32 13.85
C ASP A 89 10.82 -1.56 13.41
N GLY A 90 11.19 -2.14 12.27
CA GLY A 90 10.50 -3.32 11.72
C GLY A 90 9.18 -3.04 11.00
N VAL A 91 8.86 -1.78 10.71
CA VAL A 91 7.63 -1.38 10.00
C VAL A 91 7.96 -0.60 8.72
N PRO A 92 7.47 -1.01 7.54
CA PRO A 92 7.61 -0.21 6.32
C PRO A 92 6.90 1.13 6.45
N ARG A 93 7.43 2.18 5.82
CA ARG A 93 6.74 3.48 5.75
C ARG A 93 5.33 3.31 5.18
N THR A 94 4.36 4.00 5.78
CA THR A 94 2.92 3.99 5.40
C THR A 94 2.19 2.67 5.63
N ALA A 95 2.81 1.69 6.28
CA ALA A 95 2.17 0.41 6.57
C ALA A 95 1.13 0.50 7.69
N TYR A 96 0.07 -0.29 7.57
CA TYR A 96 -0.87 -0.59 8.65
C TYR A 96 -1.04 -2.12 8.74
N LYS A 97 -0.77 -2.69 9.92
CA LYS A 97 -0.82 -4.16 10.17
C LYS A 97 -0.11 -4.99 9.08
N GLY A 98 1.08 -4.53 8.66
CA GLY A 98 1.87 -5.22 7.62
C GLY A 98 1.37 -5.03 6.19
N VAL A 99 0.48 -4.07 5.93
CA VAL A 99 0.01 -3.75 4.58
C VAL A 99 0.42 -2.34 4.19
N VAL A 100 1.12 -2.19 3.07
CA VAL A 100 1.39 -0.91 2.41
C VAL A 100 0.45 -0.76 1.22
N VAL A 101 -0.23 0.38 1.11
CA VAL A 101 -1.17 0.66 0.02
C VAL A 101 -0.76 1.92 -0.73
N PHE A 102 -0.79 1.87 -2.05
CA PHE A 102 -0.56 3.02 -2.92
C PHE A 102 -1.38 2.91 -4.20
N ARG A 103 -1.47 4.01 -4.94
CA ARG A 103 -2.11 4.04 -6.27
C ARG A 103 -1.09 3.86 -7.37
N TRP A 104 -1.43 3.08 -8.39
CA TRP A 104 -0.55 2.80 -9.52
C TRP A 104 -1.34 2.83 -10.82
N GLN A 105 -0.79 3.47 -11.87
CA GLN A 105 -1.45 3.64 -13.17
C GLN A 105 -2.89 4.21 -13.08
N GLY A 106 -3.09 5.26 -12.28
CA GLY A 106 -4.38 5.93 -12.10
C GLY A 106 -4.97 5.67 -10.72
N SER A 107 -6.20 5.15 -10.68
CA SER A 107 -6.97 4.93 -9.43
C SER A 107 -6.76 3.55 -8.80
N LYS A 108 -6.20 2.59 -9.54
CA LYS A 108 -5.91 1.22 -9.10
C LYS A 108 -5.04 1.24 -7.84
N ARG A 109 -5.47 0.51 -6.81
CA ARG A 109 -4.70 0.30 -5.59
C ARG A 109 -3.85 -0.96 -5.71
N VAL A 110 -2.62 -0.85 -5.25
CA VAL A 110 -1.71 -1.97 -5.06
C VAL A 110 -1.49 -2.11 -3.55
N PHE A 111 -1.75 -3.30 -3.03
CA PHE A 111 -1.52 -3.66 -1.65
C PHE A 111 -0.29 -4.57 -1.58
N PHE A 112 0.78 -4.14 -0.93
CA PHE A 112 1.83 -5.06 -0.49
C PHE A 112 1.44 -5.60 0.88
N VAL A 113 1.33 -6.91 1.01
CA VAL A 113 0.79 -7.58 2.19
C VAL A 113 1.86 -8.49 2.78
N SER A 114 2.22 -8.25 4.04
CA SER A 114 3.10 -9.15 4.79
C SER A 114 2.44 -10.53 4.92
N SER A 115 3.19 -11.61 4.73
CA SER A 115 2.72 -12.98 5.05
C SER A 115 2.22 -13.10 6.50
N GLU A 116 2.85 -12.33 7.41
CA GLU A 116 2.50 -12.23 8.83
C GLU A 116 1.34 -11.25 9.13
N SER A 117 0.67 -10.69 8.11
CA SER A 117 -0.38 -9.69 8.37
C SER A 117 -1.61 -10.34 9.00
N PRO A 118 -2.09 -9.85 10.17
CA PRO A 118 -3.30 -10.38 10.79
C PRO A 118 -4.57 -10.07 9.99
N LEU A 119 -4.50 -9.25 8.94
CA LEU A 119 -5.64 -8.91 8.09
C LEU A 119 -5.98 -9.99 7.06
N ILE A 120 -5.11 -10.98 6.88
CA ILE A 120 -5.29 -12.09 5.91
C ILE A 120 -5.24 -13.48 6.56
N GLN A 121 -5.01 -13.57 7.88
CA GLN A 121 -4.86 -14.85 8.59
C GLN A 121 -6.18 -15.54 8.94
N ASP A 122 -7.33 -14.90 8.69
CA ASP A 122 -8.68 -15.43 8.97
C ASP A 122 -9.45 -15.83 7.69
N GLN A 123 -8.76 -16.23 6.61
CA GLN A 123 -9.38 -16.76 5.38
C GLN A 123 -9.01 -18.21 5.11
#